data_AF-A0A356ARW5-F1
#
_entry.id   AF-A0A356ARW5-F1
#
_cell.length_a   1.000
_cell.length_b   1.000
_cell.length_c   1.000
_cell.angle_alpha   90.00
_cell.angle_beta   90.00
_cell.angle_gamma   90.00
#
_symmetry.space_group_name_H-M   'P 1'
#
loop_
_entity.id
_entity.type
_entity.pdbx_description
1 polymer ?
#
loop_
_entity_poly.entity_id
_entity_poly.type
_entity_poly.pdbx_seq_one_letter_code
_entity_poly.pdbx_strand_id
1 'polypeptide(L)'
;MKLLFAGGGTAGHINPALAIAGYIREKEPDTQILYIGAKGGMEERLVPEAGFRFKSIEISGFQRKPSWNNLKKNVKTAVRILTASR
;
A
#
# COMPACT_ATOMS: atom_id res chain seq x y z
N MET A 1 -21.76 -2.81 2.05
CA MET A 1 -20.96 -1.56 2.14
C MET A 1 -19.71 -1.66 1.25
N LYS A 2 -19.02 -0.55 0.93
CA LYS A 2 -17.68 -0.58 0.32
C LYS A 2 -16.64 -0.01 1.29
N LEU A 3 -15.57 -0.75 1.53
CA LEU A 3 -14.51 -0.38 2.48
C LEU A 3 -13.15 -0.43 1.81
N LEU A 4 -12.37 0.65 1.98
CA LEU A 4 -11.03 0.79 1.44
C LEU A 4 -10.03 0.93 2.59
N PHE A 5 -9.06 0.02 2.65
CA PHE A 5 -7.88 0.20 3.47
C PHE A 5 -6.75 0.78 2.63
N ALA A 6 -6.13 1.84 3.11
CA ALA A 6 -4.95 2.44 2.48
C ALA A 6 -3.82 2.50 3.51
N GLY A 7 -2.72 1.82 3.23
CA GLY A 7 -1.61 1.72 4.17
C GLY A 7 -0.57 0.72 3.70
N GLY A 8 0.56 0.65 4.40
CA GLY A 8 1.63 -0.25 4.01
C GLY A 8 2.93 0.04 4.74
N GLY A 9 4.00 -0.59 4.27
CA GLY A 9 5.37 -0.35 4.75
C GLY A 9 5.83 -1.33 5.82
N THR A 10 5.06 -1.54 6.90
CA THR A 10 5.41 -2.51 7.96
C THR A 10 4.24 -3.38 8.38
N ALA A 11 4.53 -4.61 8.83
CA ALA A 11 3.53 -5.53 9.38
C ALA A 11 2.73 -4.93 10.55
N GLY A 12 3.31 -3.99 11.30
CA GLY A 12 2.66 -3.33 12.43
C GLY A 12 1.42 -2.51 12.08
N HIS A 13 1.28 -2.03 10.84
CA HIS A 13 0.07 -1.35 10.36
C HIS A 13 -0.81 -2.28 9.52
N ILE A 14 -0.19 -3.22 8.80
CA ILE A 14 -0.88 -4.14 7.91
C ILE A 14 -1.74 -5.12 8.71
N ASN A 15 -1.18 -5.75 9.75
CA ASN A 15 -1.88 -6.78 10.51
C ASN A 15 -3.12 -6.25 11.25
N PRO A 16 -3.08 -5.08 11.92
CA PRO A 16 -4.29 -4.50 12.50
C PRO A 16 -5.38 -4.20 11.47
N ALA A 17 -5.00 -3.68 10.29
CA ALA A 17 -5.95 -3.43 9.22
C ALA A 17 -6.60 -4.73 8.72
N LEU A 18 -5.83 -5.82 8.59
CA LEU A 18 -6.35 -7.15 8.25
C LEU A 18 -7.26 -7.72 9.33
N ALA A 19 -6.97 -7.51 10.61
CA ALA A 19 -7.82 -7.93 11.71
C ALA A 19 -9.18 -7.21 11.67
N ILE A 20 -9.19 -5.90 11.44
CA ILE A 20 -10.42 -5.12 11.27
C ILE A 20 -11.20 -5.59 10.04
N ALA A 21 -10.51 -5.81 8.92
CA ALA A 21 -11.13 -6.34 7.70
C ALA A 21 -11.77 -7.72 7.93
N GLY A 22 -11.11 -8.59 8.70
CA GLY A 22 -11.63 -9.90 9.10
C GLY A 22 -12.91 -9.77 9.93
N TYR A 23 -12.87 -8.93 10.97
CA TYR A 23 -14.04 -8.67 11.82
C TYR A 23 -15.25 -8.14 11.03
N ILE A 24 -15.02 -7.21 10.10
CA ILE A 24 -16.09 -6.65 9.26
C ILE A 24 -16.63 -7.70 8.30
N ARG A 25 -15.77 -8.55 7.71
CA ARG A 25 -16.22 -9.66 6.83
C ARG A 25 -17.11 -10.65 7.57
N GLU A 26 -16.88 -10.88 8.86
CA GLU A 26 -17.72 -11.75 9.70
C GLU A 26 -19.07 -11.10 10.05
N LYS A 27 -19.08 -9.81 10.37
CA LYS A 27 -20.30 -9.08 10.76
C LYS A 27 -21.18 -8.66 9.58
N GLU A 28 -20.57 -8.31 8.46
CA GLU A 28 -21.22 -7.82 7.24
C GLU A 28 -20.62 -8.50 6.00
N PRO A 29 -21.03 -9.75 5.68
CA PRO A 29 -20.44 -10.54 4.60
C PRO A 29 -20.54 -9.91 3.21
N ASP A 30 -21.56 -9.06 2.99
CA ASP A 30 -21.76 -8.35 1.72
C ASP A 30 -20.84 -7.12 1.53
N THR A 31 -19.93 -6.88 2.47
CA THR A 31 -18.99 -5.76 2.39
C THR A 31 -17.90 -6.03 1.35
N GLN A 32 -17.78 -5.13 0.38
CA GLN A 32 -16.70 -5.14 -0.59
C GLN A 32 -15.46 -4.47 0.01
N ILE A 33 -14.45 -5.28 0.34
CA ILE A 33 -13.20 -4.82 0.92
C ILE A 33 -12.11 -4.77 -0.15
N LEU A 34 -11.46 -3.62 -0.27
CA LEU A 34 -10.25 -3.44 -1.07
C LEU A 34 -9.13 -2.89 -0.19
N TYR A 35 -7.92 -3.43 -0.34
CA TYR A 35 -6.71 -2.87 0.25
C TYR A 35 -5.85 -2.27 -0.86
N ILE A 36 -5.33 -1.06 -0.63
CA ILE A 36 -4.35 -0.41 -1.50
C ILE A 36 -3.05 -0.13 -0.75
N GLY A 37 -1.94 -0.35 -1.42
CA GLY A 37 -0.61 -0.09 -0.84
C GLY A 37 0.51 -0.07 -1.87
N ALA A 38 1.75 0.04 -1.39
CA ALA A 38 2.91 0.20 -2.23
C ALA A 38 3.22 -1.09 -3.00
N LYS A 39 3.51 -0.94 -4.30
CA LYS A 39 4.18 -1.99 -5.08
C LYS A 39 5.54 -2.33 -4.47
N GLY A 40 5.79 -3.61 -4.20
CA GLY A 40 6.98 -4.12 -3.53
C GLY A 40 6.96 -4.00 -2.00
N GLY A 41 5.84 -3.54 -1.40
CA GLY A 41 5.65 -3.53 0.04
C GLY A 41 5.26 -4.90 0.60
N MET A 42 5.35 -5.08 1.92
CA MET A 42 4.92 -6.33 2.58
C MET A 42 3.43 -6.62 2.36
N GLU A 43 2.62 -5.57 2.23
CA GLU A 43 1.19 -5.63 1.98
C GLU A 43 0.83 -6.38 0.68
N GLU A 44 1.69 -6.32 -0.34
CA GLU A 44 1.47 -6.99 -1.62
C GLU A 44 1.44 -8.52 -1.48
N ARG A 45 2.10 -9.04 -0.44
CA ARG A 45 2.07 -10.45 -0.07
C ARG A 45 1.05 -10.76 1.03
N LEU A 46 1.07 -10.00 2.12
CA LEU A 46 0.28 -10.29 3.33
C LEU A 46 -1.24 -10.15 3.10
N VAL A 47 -1.67 -9.18 2.29
CA VAL A 47 -3.10 -8.91 2.08
C VAL A 47 -3.77 -10.03 1.27
N PRO A 48 -3.22 -10.46 0.11
CA PRO A 48 -3.77 -11.62 -0.59
C PRO A 48 -3.72 -12.91 0.22
N GLU A 49 -2.67 -13.14 1.00
CA GLU A 49 -2.56 -14.30 1.91
C GLU A 49 -3.67 -14.34 2.96
N ALA A 50 -4.12 -13.18 3.45
CA ALA A 50 -5.27 -13.06 4.35
C ALA A 50 -6.64 -13.16 3.64
N GLY A 51 -6.65 -13.37 2.32
CA GLY A 51 -7.86 -13.56 1.52
C GLY A 51 -8.59 -12.26 1.17
N PHE A 52 -7.89 -11.12 1.15
CA PHE A 52 -8.47 -9.82 0.75
C PHE A 52 -7.96 -9.37 -0.61
N ARG A 53 -8.78 -8.59 -1.32
CA ARG A 53 -8.39 -7.99 -2.61
C ARG A 53 -7.33 -6.92 -2.35
N PHE A 54 -6.24 -6.99 -3.12
CA PHE A 54 -5.16 -6.01 -3.08
C PHE A 54 -5.02 -5.31 -4.44
N LYS A 55 -4.75 -4.00 -4.40
CA LYS A 55 -4.34 -3.20 -5.56
C LYS A 55 -3.07 -2.43 -5.20
N SER A 56 -1.99 -2.70 -5.92
CA SER A 56 -0.76 -1.94 -5.75
C SER A 56 -0.82 -0.59 -6.46
N ILE A 57 -0.12 0.38 -5.88
CA ILE A 57 0.19 1.68 -6.47
C ILE A 57 1.70 1.92 -6.40
N GLU A 58 2.25 2.64 -7.39
CA GLU A 58 3.64 3.07 -7.32
C GLU A 58 3.78 4.22 -6.33
N ILE A 59 4.49 3.99 -5.23
CA ILE A 59 4.81 5.01 -4.24
C ILE A 59 6.30 5.38 -4.33
N SER A 60 6.59 6.66 -4.36
CA SER A 60 7.94 7.21 -4.22
C SER A 60 7.93 8.50 -3.42
N GLY A 61 9.01 8.75 -2.67
CA GLY A 61 9.18 9.96 -1.89
C GLY A 61 10.61 10.50 -1.98
N PHE A 62 10.75 11.80 -1.79
CA PHE A 62 12.04 12.46 -1.74
C PHE A 62 12.81 12.09 -0.47
N GLN A 63 14.07 11.72 -0.65
CA GLN A 63 15.01 11.42 0.40
C GLN A 63 15.68 12.70 0.87
N ARG A 64 15.70 12.93 2.19
CA ARG A 64 16.22 14.16 2.81
C ARG A 64 17.73 14.16 3.03
N LYS A 65 18.35 12.98 3.11
CA LYS A 65 19.79 12.86 3.39
C LYS A 65 20.61 12.95 2.09
N PRO A 66 21.66 13.78 2.02
CA PRO A 66 22.53 13.85 0.85
C PRO A 66 23.37 12.58 0.77
N SER A 67 23.08 11.73 -0.22
CA SER A 67 23.91 10.59 -0.59
C SER A 67 23.72 10.31 -2.08
N TRP A 68 24.72 9.70 -2.73
CA TRP A 68 24.63 9.38 -4.16
C TRP A 68 23.43 8.48 -4.48
N ASN A 69 23.15 7.50 -3.63
CA ASN A 69 21.97 6.64 -3.76
C ASN A 69 20.66 7.40 -3.57
N ASN A 70 20.62 8.34 -2.63
CA ASN A 70 19.43 9.17 -2.40
C ASN A 70 19.19 10.16 -3.54
N LEU A 71 20.24 10.72 -4.12
CA LEU A 71 20.14 11.58 -5.30
C LEU A 71 19.55 10.82 -6.49
N LYS A 72 20.04 9.61 -6.77
CA LYS A 72 19.45 8.73 -7.80
C LYS A 72 17.97 8.44 -7.54
N LYS A 73 17.60 8.14 -6.28
CA LYS A 73 16.20 7.93 -5.90
C LYS A 73 15.35 9.19 -6.11
N ASN A 74 15.88 10.37 -5.78
CA ASN A 74 15.17 11.64 -5.97
C ASN A 74 14.95 11.98 -7.45
N VAL A 75 15.93 11.72 -8.32
CA VAL A 75 15.75 11.84 -9.78
C VAL A 75 14.66 10.89 -10.26
N LYS A 76 14.66 9.63 -9.80
CA LYS A 76 13.60 8.67 -10.14
C LYS A 76 12.22 9.15 -9.66
N THR A 77 12.14 9.70 -8.44
CA THR A 77 10.91 10.30 -7.91
C THR A 77 10.42 11.46 -8.78
N ALA A 78 11.33 12.34 -9.23
CA ALA A 78 10.98 13.45 -10.12
C ALA A 78 10.43 12.98 -11.48
N VAL A 79 11.05 11.96 -12.09
CA VAL A 79 10.53 11.34 -13.32
C VAL A 79 9.14 10.76 -13.09
N ARG A 80 8.93 10.06 -11.95
CA ARG A 80 7.64 9.47 -11.60
C ARG A 80 6.53 10.52 -11.46
N ILE A 81 6.84 11.71 -10.93
CA ILE A 81 5.87 12.81 -10.87
C ILE A 81 5.40 13.21 -12.27
N LEU A 82 6.32 13.29 -13.24
CA LEU A 82 5.98 13.63 -14.63
C LEU A 82 5.17 12.53 -15.33
N THR A 83 5.41 11.26 -15.00
CA THR A 83 4.70 10.13 -15.61
C THR A 83 3.40 9.77 -14.91
N ALA A 84 3.21 10.18 -13.64
CA ALA A 84 2.03 9.82 -12.84
C ALA A 84 0.72 10.47 -13.33
N SER A 85 0.79 11.48 -14.19
CA SER A 85 -0.38 12.18 -14.75
C SER A 85 -0.92 11.55 -16.05
N ARG A 86 -0.44 10.35 -16.43
CA ARG A 86 -0.93 9.56 -17.57
C ARG A 86 -1.34 8.17 -17.10
#